data_AF-A0A945SUC6-F1
#
_entry.id   AF-A0A945SUC6-F1
#
_cell.length_a   1.000
_cell.length_b   1.000
_cell.length_c   1.000
_cell.angle_alpha   90.00
_cell.angle_beta   90.00
_cell.angle_gamma   90.00
#
_symmetry.space_group_name_H-M   'P 1'
#
loop_
_entity.id
_entity.type
_entity.pdbx_description
1 polymer ?
#
loop_
_entity_poly.entity_id
_entity_poly.type
_entity_poly.pdbx_seq_one_letter_code
_entity_poly.pdbx_strand_id
1 'polypeptide(L)'
;MTRKYSSSSHPVRKSYLYPDILQTAIPKNSPIKSYANLKSKNFSPDKLTFSGNVTVERLLGHYGVLYKDIKAGGGTTYRVGYRDSAALMKDGHVDARVALTNVLNSSFIALDFQHGIRFLPIETKIADKFV
;
A
#
# COMPACT_ATOMS: atom_id res chain seq x y z
N MET A 1 -11.21 -12.95 -53.96
CA MET A 1 -10.55 -11.90 -53.16
C MET A 1 -11.01 -12.03 -51.71
N THR A 2 -10.32 -12.82 -50.89
CA THR A 2 -10.54 -12.87 -49.42
C THR A 2 -9.33 -13.53 -48.76
N ARG A 3 -8.36 -12.71 -48.30
CA ARG A 3 -7.20 -13.19 -47.56
C ARG A 3 -7.62 -13.33 -46.09
N LYS A 4 -7.77 -14.55 -45.60
CA LYS A 4 -7.95 -14.82 -44.15
C LYS A 4 -6.69 -14.33 -43.42
N TYR A 5 -6.83 -13.34 -42.55
CA TYR A 5 -5.80 -12.98 -41.58
C TYR A 5 -5.65 -14.13 -40.58
N SER A 6 -4.51 -14.82 -40.63
CA SER A 6 -4.10 -15.74 -39.57
C SER A 6 -3.64 -14.90 -38.38
N SER A 7 -4.41 -14.93 -37.30
CA SER A 7 -4.02 -14.37 -36.00
C SER A 7 -2.85 -15.19 -35.46
N SER A 8 -1.63 -14.72 -35.70
CA SER A 8 -0.46 -15.19 -34.97
C SER A 8 -0.49 -14.57 -33.58
N SER A 9 -1.25 -15.20 -32.68
CA SER A 9 -1.18 -14.94 -31.24
C SER A 9 0.20 -15.36 -30.74
N HIS A 10 1.16 -14.46 -30.86
CA HIS A 10 2.45 -14.60 -30.20
C HIS A 10 2.16 -14.63 -28.69
N PRO A 11 2.54 -15.69 -27.96
CA PRO A 11 2.42 -15.68 -26.53
C PRO A 11 3.32 -14.55 -26.03
N VAL A 12 2.72 -13.46 -25.55
CA VAL A 12 3.42 -12.49 -24.71
C VAL A 12 3.93 -13.27 -23.51
N ARG A 13 5.20 -13.68 -23.57
CA ARG A 13 5.93 -14.17 -22.41
C ARG A 13 5.95 -13.00 -21.43
N LYS A 14 5.02 -13.00 -20.46
CA LYS A 14 5.04 -12.06 -19.35
C LYS A 14 6.35 -12.30 -18.61
N SER A 15 7.31 -11.40 -18.76
CA SER A 15 8.54 -11.43 -17.98
C SER A 15 8.20 -11.07 -16.54
N TYR A 16 8.54 -11.94 -15.60
CA TYR A 16 8.50 -11.64 -14.17
C TYR A 16 9.73 -10.78 -13.85
N LEU A 17 9.52 -9.51 -13.52
CA LEU A 17 10.63 -8.57 -13.31
C LEU A 17 11.22 -8.72 -11.90
N TYR A 18 10.36 -8.60 -10.89
CA TYR A 18 10.71 -8.71 -9.48
C TYR A 18 9.42 -8.90 -8.65
N PRO A 19 9.52 -9.45 -7.43
CA PRO A 19 8.39 -9.47 -6.51
C PRO A 19 8.04 -8.06 -6.04
N ASP A 20 6.75 -7.75 -6.07
CA ASP A 20 6.19 -6.61 -5.34
C ASP A 20 5.90 -7.00 -3.89
N ILE A 21 6.24 -6.12 -2.96
CA ILE A 21 6.03 -6.31 -1.53
C ILE A 21 5.11 -5.20 -1.05
N LEU A 22 4.07 -5.58 -0.31
CA LEU A 22 3.19 -4.63 0.34
C LEU A 22 3.90 -4.06 1.58
N GLN A 23 4.41 -2.84 1.48
CA GLN A 23 5.11 -2.17 2.55
C GLN A 23 4.25 -1.04 3.12
N THR A 24 3.88 -1.16 4.40
CA THR A 24 3.18 -0.10 5.12
C THR A 24 4.17 0.59 6.05
N ALA A 25 4.49 1.85 5.78
CA ALA A 25 5.34 2.66 6.64
C ALA A 25 4.52 3.53 7.59
N ILE A 26 5.03 3.69 8.80
CA ILE A 26 4.53 4.60 9.83
C ILE A 26 5.71 5.38 10.44
N PRO A 27 5.48 6.55 11.05
CA PRO A 27 6.54 7.29 11.75
C PRO A 27 7.21 6.40 12.80
N LYS A 28 8.54 6.52 12.95
CA LYS A 28 9.34 5.68 13.84
C LYS A 28 8.76 5.56 15.25
N ASN A 29 8.33 6.69 15.82
CA ASN A 29 7.80 6.78 17.19
C ASN A 29 6.27 6.64 17.27
N SER A 30 5.60 6.27 16.18
CA SER A 30 4.15 6.09 16.15
C SER A 30 3.71 4.97 17.12
N PRO A 31 2.61 5.13 17.87
CA PRO A 31 2.07 4.07 18.72
C PRO A 31 1.35 2.95 17.94
N ILE A 32 1.19 3.09 16.61
CA ILE A 32 0.49 2.13 15.75
C ILE A 32 1.27 0.81 15.70
N LYS A 33 0.70 -0.28 16.23
CA LYS A 33 1.37 -1.60 16.27
C LYS A 33 0.70 -2.65 15.40
N SER A 34 -0.55 -2.42 15.00
CA SER A 34 -1.32 -3.30 14.13
C SER A 34 -2.21 -2.50 13.18
N TYR A 35 -2.60 -3.11 12.07
CA TYR A 35 -3.55 -2.54 11.11
C TYR A 35 -4.91 -2.22 11.74
N ALA A 36 -5.28 -2.92 12.82
CA ALA A 36 -6.48 -2.60 13.60
C ALA A 36 -6.45 -1.17 14.19
N ASN A 37 -5.27 -0.59 14.44
CA ASN A 37 -5.14 0.76 14.98
C ASN A 37 -5.42 1.86 13.94
N LEU A 38 -5.63 1.51 12.66
CA LEU A 38 -5.84 2.48 11.58
C LEU A 38 -7.26 3.04 11.51
N LYS A 39 -8.22 2.50 12.30
CA LYS A 39 -9.64 2.92 12.31
C LYS A 39 -9.91 4.40 12.59
N SER A 40 -8.95 5.16 13.12
CA SER A 40 -9.09 6.59 13.41
C SER A 40 -7.88 7.39 12.96
N LYS A 41 -7.14 6.88 11.98
CA LYS A 41 -5.85 7.42 11.54
C LYS A 41 -5.93 7.97 10.13
N ASN A 42 -5.10 8.95 9.85
CA ASN A 42 -4.91 9.44 8.50
C ASN A 42 -4.05 8.43 7.72
N PHE A 43 -4.64 7.84 6.69
CA PHE A 43 -4.07 6.69 6.02
C PHE A 43 -3.98 6.89 4.52
N SER A 44 -2.84 6.57 3.93
CA SER A 44 -2.61 6.60 2.48
C SER A 44 -2.48 5.18 1.91
N PRO A 45 -3.56 4.54 1.45
CA PRO A 45 -3.55 3.14 0.97
C PRO A 45 -2.93 2.93 -0.42
N ASP A 46 -2.44 3.99 -1.07
CA ASP A 46 -2.09 4.10 -2.50
C ASP A 46 -3.21 4.72 -3.35
N LYS A 47 -2.90 5.07 -4.61
CA LYS A 47 -3.84 5.66 -5.56
C LYS A 47 -4.97 4.68 -5.86
N LEU A 48 -6.19 5.20 -6.05
CA LEU A 48 -7.39 4.38 -6.28
C LEU A 48 -7.24 3.38 -7.43
N THR A 49 -6.49 3.76 -8.47
CA THR A 49 -6.28 2.94 -9.67
C THR A 49 -5.12 1.93 -9.53
N PHE A 50 -4.43 1.90 -8.39
CA PHE A 50 -3.26 1.04 -8.19
C PHE A 50 -3.64 -0.23 -7.43
N SER A 51 -2.95 -1.32 -7.72
CA SER A 51 -3.15 -2.61 -7.05
C SER A 51 -2.88 -2.51 -5.54
N GLY A 52 -1.97 -1.63 -5.10
CA GLY A 52 -1.68 -1.40 -3.68
C GLY A 52 -2.94 -1.09 -2.85
N ASN A 53 -3.83 -0.24 -3.36
CA ASN A 53 -5.08 0.12 -2.67
C ASN A 53 -6.00 -1.10 -2.52
N VAL A 54 -6.19 -1.90 -3.57
CA VAL A 54 -7.03 -3.11 -3.50
C VAL A 54 -6.43 -4.15 -2.56
N THR A 55 -5.11 -4.34 -2.61
CA THR A 55 -4.38 -5.30 -1.78
C THR A 55 -4.48 -4.92 -0.30
N VAL A 56 -4.28 -3.64 0.05
CA VAL A 56 -4.38 -3.22 1.46
C VAL A 56 -5.82 -3.17 1.96
N GLU A 57 -6.81 -2.88 1.09
CA GLU A 57 -8.22 -2.96 1.46
C GLU A 57 -8.61 -4.37 1.90
N ARG A 58 -8.16 -5.38 1.16
CA ARG A 58 -8.35 -6.79 1.54
C ARG A 58 -7.64 -7.12 2.85
N LEU A 59 -6.39 -6.67 3.00
CA LEU A 59 -5.63 -6.87 4.23
C LEU A 59 -6.37 -6.31 5.44
N LEU A 60 -6.82 -5.05 5.38
CA LEU A 60 -7.59 -4.39 6.42
C LEU A 60 -8.87 -5.16 6.79
N GLY A 61 -9.52 -5.78 5.80
CA GLY A 61 -10.67 -6.66 6.03
C GLY A 61 -10.38 -7.81 7.01
N HIS A 62 -9.18 -8.41 6.95
CA HIS A 62 -8.77 -9.45 7.91
C HIS A 62 -8.55 -8.92 9.34
N TYR A 63 -8.35 -7.61 9.50
CA TYR A 63 -8.29 -6.93 10.80
C TYR A 63 -9.65 -6.36 11.24
N GLY A 64 -10.71 -6.60 10.48
CA GLY A 64 -12.03 -6.02 10.75
C GLY A 64 -12.04 -4.49 10.65
N VAL A 65 -11.23 -3.94 9.73
CA VAL A 65 -11.16 -2.52 9.39
C VAL A 65 -11.63 -2.33 7.96
N LEU A 66 -12.55 -1.41 7.75
CA LEU A 66 -12.98 -0.94 6.44
C LEU A 66 -12.62 0.55 6.29
N TYR A 67 -12.45 1.03 5.06
CA TYR A 67 -12.18 2.47 4.84
C TYR A 67 -13.29 3.38 5.39
N LYS A 68 -14.53 2.90 5.42
CA LYS A 68 -15.64 3.62 6.06
C LYS A 68 -15.43 3.76 7.57
N ASP A 69 -14.79 2.79 8.22
CA ASP A 69 -14.51 2.83 9.65
C ASP A 69 -13.42 3.86 9.95
N ILE A 70 -12.41 3.97 9.07
CA ILE A 70 -11.38 5.03 9.13
C ILE A 70 -12.05 6.41 9.15
N LYS A 71 -12.98 6.63 8.22
CA LYS A 71 -13.74 7.88 8.14
C LYS A 71 -14.63 8.09 9.37
N ALA A 72 -15.33 7.04 9.83
CA ALA A 72 -16.20 7.11 11.00
C ALA A 72 -15.43 7.39 12.30
N GLY A 73 -14.19 6.90 12.41
CA GLY A 73 -13.29 7.16 13.53
C GLY A 73 -12.58 8.52 13.47
N GLY A 74 -12.89 9.38 12.50
CA GLY A 74 -12.31 10.73 12.36
C GLY A 74 -11.01 10.81 11.57
N GLY A 75 -10.54 9.70 10.99
CA GLY A 75 -9.39 9.67 10.09
C GLY A 75 -9.77 9.98 8.64
N THR A 76 -8.76 10.27 7.82
CA THR A 76 -8.93 10.50 6.38
C THR A 76 -8.14 9.48 5.55
N THR A 77 -8.76 8.97 4.48
CA THR A 77 -8.09 8.08 3.52
C THR A 77 -7.60 8.87 2.30
N TYR A 78 -6.29 8.99 2.12
CA TYR A 78 -5.63 9.74 1.04
C TYR A 78 -5.23 8.80 -0.10
N ARG A 79 -6.02 8.75 -1.18
CA ARG A 79 -5.75 7.90 -2.34
C ARG A 79 -4.88 8.58 -3.38
N VAL A 80 -3.63 8.84 -3.03
CA VAL A 80 -2.65 9.58 -3.84
C VAL A 80 -1.47 8.70 -4.24
N GLY A 81 -0.68 9.15 -5.21
CA GLY A 81 0.51 8.42 -5.66
C GLY A 81 1.69 8.49 -4.67
N TYR A 82 2.74 7.71 -4.91
CA TYR A 82 3.87 7.54 -3.98
C TYR A 82 4.56 8.85 -3.54
N ARG A 83 4.73 9.80 -4.46
CA ARG A 83 5.36 11.10 -4.16
C ARG A 83 4.52 11.92 -3.20
N ASP A 84 3.24 12.07 -3.50
CA ASP A 84 2.32 12.89 -2.72
C ASP A 84 2.05 12.21 -1.36
N SER A 85 1.96 10.88 -1.35
CA SER A 85 1.88 10.10 -0.10
C SER A 85 3.12 10.29 0.79
N ALA A 86 4.32 10.42 0.19
CA ALA A 86 5.55 10.66 0.94
C ALA A 86 5.57 12.08 1.51
N ALA A 87 5.16 13.08 0.71
CA ALA A 87 5.04 14.45 1.17
C ALA A 87 4.05 14.57 2.33
N LEU A 88 2.87 13.96 2.22
CA LEU A 88 1.88 13.93 3.31
C LEU A 88 2.44 13.31 4.59
N MET A 89 3.24 12.24 4.49
CA MET A 89 3.83 11.62 5.69
C MET A 89 4.92 12.51 6.28
N LYS A 90 5.78 13.08 5.44
CA LYS A 90 6.81 14.03 5.85
C LYS A 90 6.23 15.21 6.62
N ASP A 91 5.12 15.76 6.13
CA ASP A 91 4.47 16.93 6.70
C ASP A 91 3.54 16.58 7.88
N GLY A 92 3.46 15.30 8.28
CA GLY A 92 2.66 14.85 9.41
C GLY A 92 1.15 14.77 9.14
N HIS A 93 0.74 14.84 7.88
CA HIS A 93 -0.67 14.73 7.48
C HIS A 93 -1.20 13.30 7.44
N VAL A 94 -0.33 12.29 7.26
CA VAL A 94 -0.70 10.87 7.35
C VAL A 94 0.10 10.12 8.40
N ASP A 95 -0.58 9.26 9.14
CA ASP A 95 -0.03 8.39 10.17
C ASP A 95 0.55 7.10 9.60
N ALA A 96 0.04 6.67 8.43
CA ALA A 96 0.45 5.45 7.74
C ALA A 96 0.32 5.60 6.22
N ARG A 97 1.30 5.05 5.49
CA ARG A 97 1.28 4.98 4.03
C ARG A 97 1.66 3.61 3.53
N VAL A 98 1.06 3.21 2.41
CA VAL A 98 1.32 1.95 1.72
C VAL A 98 2.06 2.24 0.42
N ALA A 99 2.99 1.37 0.08
CA ALA A 99 3.44 1.20 -1.29
C ALA A 99 3.52 -0.30 -1.59
N LEU A 100 3.00 -0.71 -2.74
CA LEU A 100 3.18 -2.05 -3.28
C LEU A 100 4.30 -1.98 -4.31
N THR A 101 5.51 -2.33 -3.89
CA THR A 101 6.74 -2.04 -4.63
C THR A 101 7.89 -2.93 -4.16
N ASN A 102 9.08 -2.76 -4.70
CA ASN A 102 10.27 -3.48 -4.26
C ASN A 102 10.82 -2.91 -2.93
N VAL A 103 11.61 -3.72 -2.20
CA VAL A 103 12.16 -3.38 -0.86
C VAL A 103 12.95 -2.05 -0.85
N LEU A 104 13.55 -1.65 -1.97
CA LEU A 104 14.41 -0.48 -2.09
C LEU A 104 13.73 0.69 -2.79
N ASN A 105 12.55 1.08 -2.30
CA ASN A 105 11.85 2.24 -2.83
C ASN A 105 12.43 3.55 -2.28
N SER A 106 12.81 4.46 -3.18
CA SER A 106 13.44 5.75 -2.82
C SER A 106 12.59 6.61 -1.89
N SER A 107 11.27 6.52 -1.97
CA SER A 107 10.38 7.31 -1.10
C SER A 107 10.42 6.86 0.36
N PHE A 108 10.67 5.58 0.65
CA PHE A 108 10.89 5.12 2.02
C PHE A 108 12.26 5.54 2.55
N ILE A 109 13.30 5.44 1.72
CA ILE A 109 14.66 5.87 2.09
C ILE A 109 14.65 7.36 2.45
N ALA A 110 14.01 8.20 1.64
CA ALA A 110 13.91 9.64 1.89
C ALA A 110 13.16 9.98 3.19
N LEU A 111 12.12 9.22 3.54
CA LEU A 111 11.40 9.39 4.80
C LEU A 111 12.24 8.94 6.01
N ASP A 112 13.02 7.88 5.84
CA ASP A 112 13.85 7.36 6.92
C ASP A 112 14.99 8.32 7.30
N PHE A 113 15.59 8.99 6.31
CA PHE A 113 16.60 10.04 6.54
C PHE A 113 16.08 11.31 7.23
N GLN A 114 14.76 11.49 7.33
CA GLN A 114 14.17 12.68 7.96
C GLN A 114 13.88 12.43 9.44
N HIS A 115 12.64 12.05 9.76
CA HIS A 115 12.20 11.76 11.13
C HIS A 115 12.21 10.26 11.45
N GLY A 116 12.66 9.43 10.49
CA GLY A 116 12.66 7.98 10.60
C GLY A 116 11.28 7.37 10.39
N ILE A 117 11.25 6.20 9.77
CA ILE A 117 10.05 5.37 9.65
C ILE A 117 10.29 3.98 10.21
N ARG A 118 9.21 3.24 10.40
CA ARG A 118 9.27 1.79 10.55
C ARG A 118 8.15 1.14 9.77
N PHE A 119 8.37 -0.09 9.35
CA PHE A 119 7.33 -0.86 8.68
C PHE A 119 6.37 -1.48 9.70
N LEU A 120 5.08 -1.38 9.43
CA LEU A 120 4.02 -2.02 10.21
C LEU A 120 3.96 -3.51 9.81
N PRO A 121 4.33 -4.44 10.71
CA PRO A 121 4.32 -5.86 10.39
C PRO A 121 2.90 -6.38 10.17
N ILE A 122 2.79 -7.41 9.34
CA ILE A 122 1.58 -8.24 9.23
C ILE A 122 1.78 -9.44 10.15
N GLU A 123 0.87 -9.66 11.08
CA GLU A 123 0.89 -10.81 11.99
C GLU A 123 0.83 -12.12 11.17
N THR A 124 1.64 -13.11 11.54
CA THR A 124 1.77 -14.38 10.79
C THR A 124 0.42 -15.07 10.55
N LYS A 125 -0.44 -15.09 11.58
CA LYS A 125 -1.80 -15.65 11.50
C LYS A 125 -2.70 -14.98 10.45
N ILE A 126 -2.44 -13.72 10.11
CA ILE A 126 -3.15 -12.98 9.05
C ILE A 126 -2.45 -13.21 7.70
N ALA A 127 -1.12 -13.19 7.67
CA ALA A 127 -0.33 -13.49 6.47
C ALA A 127 -0.71 -14.86 5.88
N ASP A 128 -0.87 -15.90 6.71
CA ASP A 128 -1.26 -17.25 6.28
C ASP A 128 -2.66 -17.32 5.65
N LYS A 129 -3.53 -16.34 5.94
CA LYS A 129 -4.89 -16.23 5.36
C LYS A 129 -4.92 -15.36 4.11
N PHE A 130 -3.87 -14.57 3.88
CA PHE A 130 -3.81 -13.53 2.87
C PHE A 130 -3.13 -14.01 1.57
N VAL A 131 -2.29 -15.05 1.67
CA VAL A 131 -1.59 -15.70 0.55
C VAL A 131 -2.42 -16.86 0.00
#